data_AF-A0A1A8KVS6-F1
#
_entry.id   AF-A0A1A8KVS6-F1
#
_cell.length_a   1.000
_cell.length_b   1.000
_cell.length_c   1.000
_cell.angle_alpha   90.00
_cell.angle_beta   90.00
_cell.angle_gamma   90.00
#
_symmetry.space_group_name_H-M   'P 1'
#
loop_
_entity.id
_entity.type
_entity.pdbx_description
1 polymer ?
#
loop_
_entity_poly.entity_id
_entity_poly.type
_entity_poly.pdbx_seq_one_letter_code
_entity_poly.pdbx_strand_id
1 'polypeptide(L)'
;ENIHDESERCRSFIDLAPASEKGMLWLSLVSEMLYILLLLVGFSLMCMELFHSSNVIDGLKLNAFAAVFTVLSGLLGMVAHVMYTQVFQVTVSHGPADWRPYNWDYGWSFCLAWA
;
A
#
# COMPACT_ATOMS: atom_id res chain seq x y z
N GLU A 1 -5.69 -17.61 36.51
CA GLU A 1 -5.56 -16.95 35.19
C GLU A 1 -6.67 -15.90 35.05
N ASN A 2 -6.34 -14.63 35.25
CA ASN A 2 -7.30 -13.51 35.19
C ASN A 2 -7.46 -13.11 33.72
N ILE A 3 -8.61 -13.42 33.11
CA ILE A 3 -8.90 -13.27 31.67
C ILE A 3 -9.49 -11.87 31.38
N HIS A 4 -9.08 -10.82 32.10
CA HIS A 4 -9.78 -9.52 31.99
C HIS A 4 -8.91 -8.28 32.22
N ASP A 5 -7.65 -8.26 31.77
CA ASP A 5 -6.92 -6.98 31.64
C ASP A 5 -5.68 -6.99 30.73
N GLU A 6 -5.68 -7.74 29.62
CA GLU A 6 -4.66 -7.52 28.58
C GLU A 6 -5.30 -6.85 27.38
N SER A 7 -5.62 -5.56 27.53
CA SER A 7 -5.82 -4.71 26.36
C SER A 7 -4.53 -4.74 25.55
N GLU A 8 -4.60 -5.18 24.29
CA GLU A 8 -3.45 -5.09 23.40
C GLU A 8 -3.00 -3.64 23.29
N ARG A 9 -1.76 -3.35 23.66
CA ARG A 9 -1.16 -2.02 23.45
C ARG A 9 -0.66 -1.92 22.01
N CYS A 10 -1.49 -1.35 21.15
CA CYS A 10 -1.06 -0.94 19.81
C CYS A 10 -0.05 0.20 19.91
N ARG A 11 1.11 0.06 19.25
CA ARG A 11 2.11 1.12 19.12
C ARG A 11 2.32 1.41 17.63
N SER A 12 2.38 2.69 17.27
CA SER A 12 2.54 3.09 15.87
C SER A 12 3.93 2.72 15.36
N PHE A 13 3.99 2.08 14.20
CA PHE A 13 5.23 1.72 13.54
C PHE A 13 6.13 2.94 13.24
N ILE A 14 5.52 4.10 12.95
CA ILE A 14 6.22 5.37 12.67
C ILE A 14 7.08 5.83 13.86
N ASP A 15 6.67 5.48 15.08
CA ASP A 15 7.40 5.85 16.30
C ASP A 15 8.60 4.92 16.57
N LEU A 16 8.59 3.71 16.01
CA LEU A 16 9.67 2.74 16.16
C LEU A 16 10.70 2.84 15.03
N ALA A 17 10.33 3.36 13.87
CA ALA A 17 11.22 3.54 12.74
C ALA A 17 12.43 4.44 13.11
N PRO A 18 13.68 4.00 12.82
CA PRO A 18 14.87 4.81 13.08
C PRO A 18 14.81 6.14 12.33
N ALA A 19 15.33 7.21 12.93
CA ALA A 19 15.21 8.58 12.42
C ALA A 19 15.72 8.76 10.97
N SER A 20 16.71 7.95 10.57
CA SER A 20 17.25 7.93 9.21
C SER A 20 16.28 7.38 8.15
N GLU A 21 15.38 6.48 8.53
CA GLU A 21 14.48 5.80 7.60
C GLU A 21 13.05 6.35 7.60
N LYS A 22 12.74 7.27 8.52
CA LYS A 22 11.44 7.97 8.57
C LYS A 22 11.07 8.63 7.24
N GLY A 23 12.06 9.17 6.53
CA GLY A 23 11.84 9.75 5.20
C GLY A 23 11.40 8.71 4.17
N MET A 24 12.03 7.53 4.16
CA MET A 24 11.68 6.44 3.25
C MET A 24 10.29 5.87 3.57
N LEU A 25 9.96 5.75 4.85
CA LEU A 25 8.63 5.32 5.28
C LEU A 25 7.54 6.32 4.85
N TRP A 26 7.80 7.62 4.98
CA TRP A 26 6.84 8.65 4.54
C TRP A 26 6.65 8.64 3.03
N LEU A 27 7.73 8.46 2.27
CA LEU A 27 7.67 8.27 0.81
C LEU A 27 6.84 7.03 0.45
N SER A 28 7.05 5.92 1.14
CA SER A 28 6.27 4.70 0.95
C SER A 28 4.78 4.94 1.23
N LEU A 29 4.44 5.61 2.33
CA LEU A 29 3.05 5.91 2.68
C LEU A 29 2.37 6.84 1.66
N VAL A 30 3.07 7.88 1.22
CA VAL A 30 2.55 8.80 0.18
C VAL A 30 2.38 8.07 -1.14
N SER A 31 3.34 7.22 -1.52
CA SER A 31 3.24 6.40 -2.72
C SER A 31 2.05 5.43 -2.64
N GLU A 32 1.80 4.86 -1.46
CA GLU A 32 0.63 4.02 -1.19
C GLU A 32 -0.68 4.78 -1.48
N MET A 33 -0.82 5.97 -0.90
CA MET A 33 -2.00 6.81 -1.10
C MET A 33 -2.15 7.23 -2.57
N LEU A 34 -1.02 7.55 -3.24
CA LEU A 34 -1.02 7.97 -4.63
C LEU A 34 -1.49 6.85 -5.56
N TYR A 35 -0.98 5.61 -5.41
CA TYR A 35 -1.39 4.53 -6.29
C TYR A 35 -2.86 4.14 -6.07
N ILE A 36 -3.36 4.18 -4.83
CA ILE A 36 -4.78 3.93 -4.53
C ILE A 36 -5.67 4.98 -5.22
N LEU A 37 -5.28 6.26 -5.17
CA LEU A 37 -5.99 7.32 -5.88
C LEU A 37 -5.97 7.11 -7.41
N LEU A 38 -4.84 6.71 -7.97
CA LEU A 38 -4.73 6.41 -9.40
C LEU A 38 -5.60 5.21 -9.80
N LEU A 39 -5.66 4.15 -8.98
CA LEU A 39 -6.58 3.01 -9.19
C LEU A 39 -8.04 3.45 -9.16
N LEU A 40 -8.42 4.30 -8.19
CA LEU A 40 -9.78 4.83 -8.10
C LEU A 40 -10.16 5.65 -9.34
N VAL A 41 -9.22 6.45 -9.86
CA VAL A 41 -9.41 7.20 -11.12
C VAL A 41 -9.54 6.24 -12.31
N GLY A 42 -8.66 5.24 -12.45
CA GLY A 42 -8.73 4.24 -13.51
C GLY A 42 -10.06 3.46 -13.50
N PHE A 43 -10.49 3.02 -12.33
CA PHE A 43 -11.78 2.35 -12.13
C PHE A 43 -12.96 3.26 -12.49
N SER A 44 -12.93 4.53 -12.05
CA SER A 44 -13.97 5.50 -12.38
C SER A 44 -14.08 5.74 -13.89
N LEU A 45 -12.95 5.79 -14.60
CA LEU A 45 -12.93 5.91 -16.07
C LEU A 45 -13.54 4.68 -16.76
N MET A 46 -13.23 3.47 -16.27
CA MET A 46 -13.89 2.24 -16.77
C MET A 46 -15.39 2.25 -16.49
N CYS A 47 -15.83 2.72 -15.31
CA CYS A 47 -17.25 2.88 -15.03
C CYS A 47 -17.91 3.90 -15.98
N MET A 48 -17.24 5.03 -16.26
CA MET A 48 -17.77 6.03 -17.19
C MET A 48 -17.96 5.47 -18.60
N GLU A 49 -17.07 4.60 -19.07
CA GLU A 49 -17.24 3.88 -20.34
C GLU A 49 -18.50 3.00 -20.36
N LEU A 50 -18.79 2.30 -19.25
CA LEU A 50 -19.99 1.47 -19.11
C LEU A 50 -21.29 2.30 -19.11
N PHE A 51 -21.26 3.53 -18.59
CA PHE A 51 -22.44 4.39 -18.52
C PHE A 51 -22.64 5.29 -19.77
N HIS A 52 -21.59 5.62 -20.52
CA HIS A 52 -21.63 6.55 -21.67
C HIS A 52 -21.48 5.90 -23.06
N SER A 53 -21.93 4.64 -23.22
CA SER A 53 -21.71 3.77 -24.39
C SER A 53 -22.27 4.24 -25.77
N SER A 54 -22.59 5.52 -25.93
CA SER A 54 -23.16 6.10 -27.14
C SER A 54 -22.19 6.17 -28.33
N ASN A 55 -20.88 6.31 -28.09
CA ASN A 55 -19.87 6.44 -29.16
C ASN A 55 -18.64 5.55 -28.91
N VAL A 56 -18.34 4.66 -29.86
CA VAL A 56 -17.23 3.68 -29.78
C VAL A 56 -15.85 4.37 -29.70
N ILE A 57 -15.70 5.54 -30.34
CA ILE A 57 -14.43 6.30 -30.38
C ILE A 57 -14.10 6.91 -29.00
N ASP A 58 -15.11 7.39 -28.28
CA ASP A 58 -14.93 7.95 -26.93
C ASP A 58 -14.66 6.86 -25.89
N GLY A 59 -15.30 5.68 -26.04
CA GLY A 59 -15.00 4.50 -25.24
C GLY A 59 -13.54 4.06 -25.38
N LEU A 60 -13.03 3.97 -26.62
CA LEU A 60 -11.63 3.58 -26.85
C LEU A 60 -10.63 4.57 -26.23
N LYS A 61 -10.93 5.87 -26.24
CA LYS A 61 -10.12 6.90 -25.57
C LYS A 61 -10.14 6.74 -24.05
N LEU A 62 -11.33 6.60 -23.45
CA LEU A 62 -11.49 6.43 -22.01
C LEU A 62 -10.79 5.17 -21.49
N ASN A 63 -10.91 4.06 -22.23
CA ASN A 63 -10.24 2.81 -21.89
C ASN A 63 -8.71 2.95 -21.98
N ALA A 64 -8.18 3.65 -22.98
CA ALA A 64 -6.74 3.94 -23.07
C ALA A 64 -6.25 4.77 -21.88
N PHE A 65 -6.99 5.80 -21.46
CA PHE A 65 -6.65 6.57 -20.26
C PHE A 65 -6.73 5.72 -19.00
N ALA A 66 -7.79 4.91 -18.84
CA ALA A 66 -7.95 4.00 -17.72
C ALA A 66 -6.76 3.03 -17.62
N ALA A 67 -6.35 2.44 -18.74
CA ALA A 67 -5.18 1.56 -18.80
C ALA A 67 -3.89 2.27 -18.35
N VAL A 68 -3.65 3.52 -18.79
CA VAL A 68 -2.48 4.30 -18.36
C VAL A 68 -2.49 4.51 -16.84
N PHE A 69 -3.62 4.94 -16.27
CA PHE A 69 -3.72 5.15 -14.81
C PHE A 69 -3.53 3.86 -14.03
N THR A 70 -4.12 2.75 -14.47
CA THR A 70 -4.00 1.44 -13.81
C THR A 70 -2.59 0.84 -13.91
N VAL A 71 -1.89 1.04 -15.04
CA VAL A 71 -0.50 0.59 -15.19
C VAL A 71 0.43 1.43 -14.32
N LEU A 72 0.27 2.75 -14.33
CA LEU A 72 1.07 3.64 -13.48
C LEU A 72 0.86 3.35 -12.01
N SER A 73 -0.38 3.08 -11.59
CA SER A 73 -0.65 2.68 -10.20
C SER A 73 -0.02 1.34 -9.85
N GLY A 74 -0.06 0.35 -10.74
CA GLY A 74 0.59 -0.95 -10.51
C GLY A 74 2.11 -0.81 -10.31
N LEU A 75 2.77 -0.02 -11.17
CA LEU A 75 4.22 0.22 -11.06
C LEU A 75 4.57 0.96 -9.76
N LEU A 76 3.79 1.99 -9.38
CA LEU A 76 4.01 2.73 -8.14
C LEU A 76 3.74 1.88 -6.90
N GLY A 77 2.68 1.06 -6.91
CA GLY A 77 2.35 0.14 -5.81
C GLY A 77 3.45 -0.90 -5.59
N MET A 78 3.93 -1.54 -6.66
CA MET A 78 5.03 -2.52 -6.58
C MET A 78 6.28 -1.90 -5.94
N VAL A 79 6.68 -0.70 -6.38
CA VAL A 79 7.84 0.00 -5.80
C VAL A 79 7.58 0.39 -4.34
N ALA A 80 6.39 0.92 -4.02
CA ALA A 80 6.01 1.29 -2.66
C ALA A 80 6.06 0.09 -1.70
N HIS A 81 5.51 -1.06 -2.09
CA HIS A 81 5.51 -2.25 -1.24
C HIS A 81 6.92 -2.84 -1.06
N VAL A 82 7.79 -2.80 -2.09
CA VAL A 82 9.22 -3.15 -1.90
C VAL A 82 9.86 -2.18 -0.91
N MET A 83 9.68 -0.86 -1.07
CA MET A 83 10.28 0.12 -0.17
C MET A 83 9.79 -0.06 1.28
N TYR A 84 8.48 -0.27 1.47
CA TYR A 84 7.91 -0.54 2.79
C TYR A 84 8.52 -1.79 3.43
N THR A 85 8.63 -2.88 2.68
CA THR A 85 9.18 -4.13 3.19
C THR A 85 10.66 -3.99 3.57
N GLN A 86 11.45 -3.24 2.80
CA GLN A 86 12.84 -2.96 3.16
C GLN A 86 12.95 -2.20 4.49
N VAL A 87 12.20 -1.10 4.64
CA VAL A 87 12.17 -0.34 5.89
C VAL A 87 11.69 -1.22 7.04
N PHE A 88 10.71 -2.09 6.79
CA PHE A 88 10.21 -3.03 7.78
C PHE A 88 11.30 -4.00 8.26
N GLN A 89 12.04 -4.62 7.34
CA GLN A 89 13.15 -5.53 7.67
C GLN A 89 14.24 -4.82 8.48
N VAL A 90 14.63 -3.60 8.08
CA VAL A 90 15.62 -2.81 8.82
C VAL A 90 15.10 -2.43 10.20
N THR A 91 13.85 -2.00 10.31
CA THR A 91 13.26 -1.60 11.59
C THR A 91 13.16 -2.79 12.54
N VAL A 92 12.77 -3.98 12.06
CA VAL A 92 12.67 -5.19 12.91
C VAL A 92 14.06 -5.68 13.38
N SER A 93 15.07 -5.58 12.52
CA SER A 93 16.43 -6.01 12.86
C SER A 93 17.17 -5.00 13.75
N HIS A 94 16.95 -3.70 13.59
CA HIS A 94 17.58 -2.66 14.42
C HIS A 94 16.71 -2.16 15.58
N GLY A 95 15.46 -2.62 15.65
CA GLY A 95 14.49 -2.28 16.67
C GLY A 95 14.85 -2.84 18.05
N PRO A 96 14.21 -2.31 19.12
CA PRO A 96 14.47 -2.73 20.48
C PRO A 96 14.04 -4.19 20.71
N ALA A 97 14.66 -4.86 21.69
CA ALA A 97 14.55 -6.32 21.88
C ALA A 97 13.11 -6.79 22.20
N ASP A 98 12.28 -5.92 22.77
CA ASP A 98 10.85 -6.14 23.03
C ASP A 98 10.00 -6.20 21.74
N TRP A 99 10.50 -5.62 20.65
CA TRP A 99 9.78 -5.55 19.38
C TRP A 99 10.29 -6.51 18.31
N ARG A 100 11.46 -7.12 18.52
CA ARG A 100 12.00 -8.14 17.61
C ARG A 100 11.24 -9.46 17.80
N PRO A 101 10.47 -9.93 16.82
CA PRO A 101 9.72 -11.17 16.94
C PRO A 101 10.65 -12.38 16.83
N TYR A 102 10.30 -13.49 17.51
CA TYR A 102 11.03 -14.76 17.37
C TYR A 102 10.84 -15.39 16.00
N ASN A 103 9.61 -15.30 15.45
CA ASN A 103 9.24 -15.65 14.08
C ASN A 103 8.22 -14.62 13.56
N TRP A 104 8.20 -14.37 12.25
CA TRP A 104 7.22 -13.49 11.62
C TRP A 104 6.79 -14.06 10.28
N ASP A 105 5.51 -13.88 9.95
CA ASP A 105 4.89 -14.30 8.70
C ASP A 105 4.18 -13.11 8.04
N TYR A 106 3.99 -13.18 6.73
CA TYR A 106 3.23 -12.17 5.99
C TYR A 106 1.73 -12.33 6.24
N GLY A 107 1.07 -11.23 6.61
CA GLY A 107 -0.38 -11.20 6.79
C GLY A 107 -1.16 -11.20 5.46
N TRP A 108 -2.46 -11.42 5.55
CA TRP A 108 -3.38 -11.43 4.40
C TRP A 108 -3.33 -10.15 3.58
N SER A 109 -3.24 -8.98 4.24
CA SER A 109 -3.17 -7.69 3.55
C SER A 109 -1.93 -7.57 2.66
N PHE A 110 -0.81 -8.15 3.08
CA PHE A 110 0.39 -8.21 2.25
C PHE A 110 0.13 -9.10 1.03
N CYS A 111 -0.34 -10.33 1.23
CA CYS A 111 -0.67 -11.23 0.13
C CYS A 111 -1.61 -10.59 -0.92
N LEU A 112 -2.65 -9.89 -0.46
CA LEU A 112 -3.60 -9.18 -1.32
C LEU A 112 -2.99 -8.00 -2.07
N ALA A 113 -2.00 -7.32 -1.50
CA ALA A 113 -1.32 -6.21 -2.16
C ALA A 113 -0.39 -6.68 -3.30
N TRP A 114 0.08 -7.92 -3.25
CA TRP A 114 0.95 -8.54 -4.26
C TRP A 114 0.22 -9.48 -5.23
N ALA A 115 -1.06 -9.72 -5.02
CA ALA A 115 -1.91 -10.54 -5.89
C ALA A 115 -2.38 -9.74 -7.11
#